data_AF-A0A7V4BSJ0-F1
#
_entry.id   AF-A0A7V4BSJ0-F1
#
_cell.length_a   1.000
_cell.length_b   1.000
_cell.length_c   1.000
_cell.angle_alpha   90.00
_cell.angle_beta   90.00
_cell.angle_gamma   90.00
#
_symmetry.space_group_name_H-M   'P 1'
#
loop_
_entity.id
_entity.type
_entity.pdbx_description
1 polymer ?
#
loop_
_entity_poly.entity_id
_entity_poly.type
_entity_poly.pdbx_seq_one_letter_code
_entity_poly.pdbx_strand_id
1 'polypeptide(L)'
;RIFNVNWFRKDANGKFLWPGYGDNIRVLKWIFERLDGTANAVETPIGYVPTPDAIDITGLPNQAEKMPELLKVDRDEWRRECELIEEHQQLFGDRYPAALHDQFENLRKRLS
;
A
#
# COMPACT_ATOMS: atom_id res chain seq x y z
N ARG A 1 -15.76 -0.20 -1.65
CA ARG A 1 -14.35 -0.65 -1.78
C ARG A 1 -13.53 0.06 -0.72
N ILE A 2 -12.46 -0.55 -0.22
CA ILE A 2 -11.58 0.05 0.80
C ILE A 2 -10.19 0.21 0.17
N PHE A 3 -9.57 1.36 0.39
CA PHE A 3 -8.22 1.66 -0.06
C PHE A 3 -7.38 2.06 1.15
N ASN A 4 -6.12 1.61 1.17
CA ASN A 4 -5.11 2.06 2.13
C ASN A 4 -4.11 2.94 1.37
N VAL A 5 -3.76 4.10 1.93
CA VAL A 5 -2.85 5.06 1.31
C VAL A 5 -1.76 5.45 2.30
N ASN A 6 -0.53 5.56 1.82
CA ASN A 6 0.60 6.05 2.59
C ASN A 6 1.30 7.20 1.85
N TRP A 7 1.02 8.44 2.26
CA TRP A 7 1.64 9.65 1.70
C TRP A 7 3.05 9.92 2.21
N PHE A 8 3.50 9.16 3.21
CA PHE A 8 4.66 9.49 4.03
C PHE A 8 5.82 8.52 3.86
N ARG A 9 5.77 7.64 2.84
CA ARG A 9 6.86 6.72 2.54
C ARG A 9 8.14 7.51 2.23
N LYS A 10 9.24 7.08 2.83
CA LYS A 10 10.57 7.69 2.68
C LYS A 10 11.54 6.70 2.05
N ASP A 11 12.55 7.24 1.37
CA ASP A 11 13.71 6.49 0.90
C ASP A 11 14.68 6.18 2.05
N ALA A 12 15.76 5.45 1.74
CA ALA A 12 16.82 5.12 2.69
C ALA A 12 17.55 6.36 3.26
N ASN A 13 17.45 7.52 2.62
CA ASN A 13 18.02 8.79 3.07
C ASN A 13 17.02 9.64 3.87
N GLY A 14 15.82 9.13 4.13
CA GLY A 14 14.76 9.82 4.87
C GLY A 14 13.99 10.86 4.05
N LYS A 15 14.17 10.92 2.72
CA LYS A 15 13.44 11.84 1.83
C LYS A 15 12.11 11.22 1.42
N PHE A 16 11.07 12.04 1.34
CA PHE A 16 9.75 11.59 0.88
C PHE A 16 9.78 11.15 -0.59
N LEU A 17 9.18 9.98 -0.84
CA LEU A 17 9.05 9.40 -2.17
C LEU A 17 7.87 9.96 -2.97
N TRP A 18 6.91 10.57 -2.27
CA TRP A 18 5.74 11.25 -2.85
C TRP A 18 5.69 12.70 -2.39
N PRO A 19 5.39 13.68 -3.28
CA PRO A 19 5.34 15.10 -2.92
C PRO A 19 4.21 15.45 -1.92
N GLY A 20 3.10 14.70 -1.92
CA GLY A 20 1.99 14.93 -1.00
C GLY A 20 1.13 16.14 -1.36
N TYR A 21 0.46 16.71 -0.35
CA TYR A 21 -0.38 17.92 -0.48
C TYR A 21 -1.40 17.81 -1.63
N GLY A 22 -1.43 18.80 -2.53
CA GLY A 22 -2.34 18.85 -3.67
C GLY A 22 -2.14 17.70 -4.64
N ASP A 23 -0.92 17.15 -4.76
CA ASP A 23 -0.63 16.05 -5.68
C ASP A 23 -1.31 14.75 -5.26
N ASN A 24 -1.78 14.62 -4.01
CA ASN A 24 -2.59 13.47 -3.57
C ASN A 24 -3.86 13.28 -4.42
N ILE A 25 -4.35 14.33 -5.09
CA ILE A 25 -5.47 14.23 -6.04
C ILE A 25 -5.20 13.22 -7.16
N ARG A 26 -3.94 13.01 -7.54
CA ARG A 26 -3.52 12.05 -8.59
C ARG A 26 -3.79 10.61 -8.18
N VAL A 27 -3.62 10.29 -6.90
CA VAL A 27 -3.94 8.97 -6.35
C VAL A 27 -5.45 8.82 -6.13
N LEU A 28 -6.16 9.89 -5.78
CA LEU A 28 -7.63 9.87 -5.73
C LEU A 28 -8.23 9.66 -7.13
N LYS A 29 -7.66 10.27 -8.18
CA LYS A 29 -8.02 10.00 -9.57
C LYS A 29 -7.88 8.51 -9.90
N TRP A 30 -6.72 7.91 -9.58
CA TRP A 30 -6.52 6.48 -9.76
C TRP A 30 -7.54 5.63 -8.99
N ILE A 31 -7.89 6.01 -7.76
CA ILE A 31 -8.94 5.33 -6.99
C ILE A 31 -10.29 5.35 -7.73
N PHE A 32 -10.71 6.49 -8.28
CA PHE A 32 -11.95 6.57 -9.06
C PHE A 32 -11.87 5.71 -10.32
N GLU A 33 -10.77 5.76 -11.06
CA GLU A 33 -10.56 4.93 -12.25
C GLU A 33 -10.51 3.42 -11.91
N ARG A 34 -10.06 3.04 -10.70
CA ARG A 34 -10.15 1.65 -10.19
C ARG A 34 -11.58 1.23 -9.88
N LEU A 35 -12.45 2.15 -9.46
CA LEU A 35 -13.88 1.86 -9.26
C LEU A 35 -14.59 1.68 -10.60
N ASP A 36 -14.20 2.46 -11.61
CA ASP A 36 -14.75 2.41 -12.96
C ASP A 36 -14.16 1.28 -13.83
N GLY A 37 -13.11 0.60 -13.33
CA GLY A 37 -12.46 -0.51 -14.03
C GLY A 37 -11.53 -0.08 -15.16
N THR A 38 -11.11 1.19 -15.19
CA THR A 38 -10.30 1.78 -16.26
C THR A 38 -8.81 1.92 -15.90
N ALA A 39 -8.46 1.85 -14.60
CA ALA A 39 -7.06 1.91 -14.16
C ALA A 39 -6.42 0.53 -13.92
N ASN A 40 -5.16 0.42 -14.35
CA ASN A 40 -4.31 -0.75 -14.14
C ASN A 40 -3.82 -0.86 -12.69
N ALA A 41 -3.62 -2.10 -12.26
CA ALA A 41 -3.05 -2.44 -10.96
C ALA A 41 -2.34 -3.79 -11.05
N VAL A 42 -1.32 -3.98 -10.22
CA VAL A 42 -0.63 -5.26 -10.02
C VAL A 42 -1.18 -5.91 -8.76
N GLU A 43 -1.49 -7.21 -8.84
CA GLU A 43 -1.81 -8.00 -7.65
C GLU A 43 -0.54 -8.23 -6.82
N THR A 44 -0.63 -7.95 -5.53
CA THR A 44 0.46 -8.13 -4.56
C THR A 44 -0.09 -8.89 -3.34
N PRO A 45 0.78 -9.40 -2.45
CA PRO A 45 0.32 -10.04 -1.22
C PRO A 45 -0.57 -9.17 -0.32
N ILE A 46 -0.55 -7.85 -0.49
CA ILE A 46 -1.32 -6.88 0.32
C ILE A 46 -2.54 -6.34 -0.42
N GLY A 47 -2.87 -6.92 -1.59
CA GLY A 47 -3.95 -6.48 -2.47
C GLY A 47 -3.43 -5.84 -3.75
N TYR A 48 -4.23 -4.97 -4.36
CA TYR A 48 -3.90 -4.34 -5.64
C TYR A 48 -3.17 -3.01 -5.44
N VAL A 49 -1.99 -2.90 -6.02
CA VAL A 49 -1.15 -1.68 -6.04
C VAL A 49 -1.14 -1.10 -7.45
N PRO A 50 -1.10 0.23 -7.66
CA PRO A 50 -0.96 0.81 -8.99
C PRO A 50 0.22 0.20 -9.78
N THR A 51 0.10 0.06 -11.11
CA THR A 51 1.29 -0.12 -11.95
C THR A 51 2.12 1.19 -11.94
N PRO A 52 3.43 1.15 -12.24
CA PRO A 52 4.28 2.34 -12.21
C PRO A 52 3.80 3.51 -13.08
N ASP A 53 3.00 3.22 -14.12
CA ASP A 53 2.42 4.15 -15.08
C ASP A 53 0.94 4.50 -14.81
N ALA A 54 0.29 3.89 -13.81
CA ALA A 54 -1.15 4.08 -13.59
C ALA A 54 -1.50 5.40 -12.88
N ILE A 55 -0.53 6.06 -12.25
CA ILE A 55 -0.73 7.38 -11.62
C ILE A 55 -0.12 8.43 -12.55
N ASP A 56 -0.90 9.46 -12.87
CA ASP A 56 -0.41 10.59 -13.64
C ASP A 56 0.63 11.38 -12.85
N ILE A 57 1.88 11.31 -13.30
CA ILE A 57 3.02 12.03 -12.73
C ILE A 57 3.47 13.23 -13.60
N THR A 58 2.65 13.62 -14.58
CA THR A 58 2.97 14.76 -15.46
C THR A 58 3.19 16.02 -14.65
N GLY A 59 4.32 16.68 -14.90
CA GLY A 59 4.75 17.89 -14.17
C GLY A 59 5.44 17.63 -12.82
N LEU A 60 5.61 16.37 -12.40
CA LEU A 60 6.34 16.04 -11.17
C LEU A 60 7.83 15.77 -11.45
N PRO A 61 8.76 16.62 -11.00
CA PRO A 61 10.18 16.46 -11.30
C PRO A 61 10.74 15.19 -10.63
N ASN A 62 11.47 14.39 -11.42
CA ASN A 62 12.13 13.14 -11.02
C ASN A 62 11.19 12.09 -10.38
N GLN A 63 9.87 12.21 -10.53
CA GLN A 63 8.94 11.28 -9.88
C GLN A 63 9.01 9.88 -10.49
N ALA A 64 9.25 9.78 -11.80
CA ALA A 64 9.37 8.51 -12.51
C ALA A 64 10.45 7.59 -11.89
N GLU A 65 11.57 8.16 -11.46
CA GLU A 65 12.68 7.44 -10.83
C GLU A 65 12.31 6.90 -9.43
N LYS A 66 11.36 7.56 -8.74
CA LYS A 66 10.90 7.18 -7.40
C LYS A 66 9.75 6.17 -7.41
N MET A 67 9.01 6.06 -8.51
CA MET A 67 7.82 5.18 -8.61
C MET A 67 8.11 3.72 -8.26
N PRO A 68 9.21 3.09 -8.71
CA PRO A 68 9.51 1.70 -8.37
C PRO A 68 9.65 1.48 -6.85
N GLU A 69 10.34 2.38 -6.16
CA GLU A 69 10.52 2.30 -4.71
C GLU A 69 9.23 2.68 -3.97
N LEU A 70 8.54 3.73 -4.41
CA LEU A 70 7.28 4.20 -3.82
C LEU A 70 6.21 3.10 -3.79
N LEU A 71 6.11 2.30 -4.85
CA LEU A 71 5.11 1.25 -5.02
C LEU A 71 5.62 -0.14 -4.62
N LYS A 72 6.88 -0.28 -4.18
CA LYS A 72 7.48 -1.57 -3.81
C LYS A 72 6.72 -2.22 -2.66
N VAL A 73 6.31 -3.48 -2.81
CA VAL A 73 5.82 -4.33 -1.73
C VAL A 73 6.92 -5.32 -1.37
N ASP A 74 7.66 -5.04 -0.30
CA ASP A 74 8.75 -5.90 0.17
C ASP A 74 8.20 -7.00 1.09
N ARG A 75 8.38 -8.27 0.71
CA ARG A 75 7.83 -9.41 1.46
C ARG A 75 8.43 -9.54 2.86
N ASP A 76 9.71 -9.23 3.02
CA ASP A 76 10.38 -9.39 4.31
C ASP A 76 10.03 -8.23 5.26
N GLU A 77 9.84 -7.00 4.74
CA GLU A 77 9.24 -5.91 5.52
C GLU A 77 7.83 -6.26 6.00
N TRP A 78 6.99 -6.80 5.12
CA TRP A 78 5.62 -7.18 5.48
C TRP A 78 5.54 -8.37 6.43
N ARG A 79 6.50 -9.31 6.38
CA ARG A 79 6.60 -10.38 7.38
C ARG A 79 6.90 -9.82 8.76
N ARG A 80 7.83 -8.86 8.88
CA ARG A 80 8.09 -8.15 10.13
C ARG A 80 6.88 -7.35 10.61
N GLU A 81 6.16 -6.69 9.69
CA GLU A 81 4.92 -6.00 10.03
C GLU A 81 3.85 -6.96 10.59
N CYS A 82 3.79 -8.20 10.08
CA CYS A 82 2.85 -9.20 10.61
C CYS A 82 3.14 -9.54 12.07
N GLU A 83 4.41 -9.55 12.51
CA GLU A 83 4.77 -9.78 13.91
C GLU A 83 4.21 -8.66 14.81
N LEU A 84 4.31 -7.40 14.37
CA LEU A 84 3.75 -6.23 15.08
C LEU A 84 2.22 -6.26 15.12
N ILE A 85 1.59 -6.65 14.01
CA ILE A 85 0.14 -6.80 13.94
C ILE A 85 -0.33 -7.90 14.90
N GLU A 86 0.38 -9.05 14.95
CA GLU A 86 0.05 -10.15 15.85
C GLU A 86 0.14 -9.73 17.33
N GLU A 87 1.20 -9.01 17.72
CA GLU A 87 1.33 -8.44 19.07
C GLU A 87 0.16 -7.48 19.40
N HIS A 88 -0.19 -6.59 18.48
CA HIS A 88 -1.30 -5.66 18.68
C HIS A 88 -2.65 -6.39 18.78
N GLN A 89 -2.88 -7.45 18.00
CA GLN A 89 -4.11 -8.24 18.05
C GLN A 89 -4.32 -8.94 19.41
N GLN A 90 -3.24 -9.38 20.06
CA GLN A 90 -3.32 -10.05 21.38
C GLN A 90 -3.90 -9.14 22.47
N LEU A 91 -3.78 -7.82 22.34
CA LEU A 91 -4.34 -6.84 23.29
C LEU A 91 -5.88 -6.90 23.38
N PHE A 92 -6.54 -7.44 22.37
CA PHE A 92 -8.00 -7.55 22.33
C PHE A 92 -8.53 -8.85 22.95
N GLY A 93 -7.66 -9.85 23.14
CA GLY A 93 -8.01 -11.16 23.69
C GLY A 93 -9.22 -11.79 22.98
N ASP A 94 -10.11 -12.37 23.75
CA ASP A 94 -11.31 -13.07 23.25
C ASP A 94 -12.31 -12.17 22.51
N ARG A 95 -12.13 -10.84 22.56
CA ARG A 95 -12.99 -9.90 21.83
C ARG A 95 -12.51 -9.64 20.40
N TYR A 96 -11.35 -10.17 20.00
CA TYR A 96 -10.87 -9.99 18.65
C TYR A 96 -11.75 -10.74 17.64
N PRO A 97 -12.35 -10.07 16.64
CA PRO A 97 -13.25 -10.73 15.70
C PRO A 97 -12.55 -11.82 14.88
N ALA A 98 -13.14 -13.02 14.86
CA ALA A 98 -12.62 -14.16 14.08
C ALA A 98 -12.38 -13.82 12.61
N ALA A 99 -13.26 -13.03 11.99
CA ALA A 99 -13.10 -12.60 10.60
C ALA A 99 -11.83 -11.76 10.36
N LEU A 100 -11.38 -10.97 11.34
CA LEU A 100 -10.13 -10.21 11.22
C LEU A 100 -8.90 -11.14 11.39
N HIS A 101 -8.99 -12.13 12.27
CA HIS A 101 -7.98 -13.18 12.40
C HIS A 101 -7.82 -13.95 11.08
N ASP A 102 -8.92 -14.34 10.45
CA ASP A 102 -8.89 -15.01 9.14
C ASP A 102 -8.23 -14.14 8.06
N GLN A 103 -8.49 -12.83 8.04
CA GLN A 103 -7.83 -11.91 7.09
C GLN A 103 -6.32 -11.83 7.34
N PHE A 104 -5.90 -11.81 8.60
CA PHE A 104 -4.49 -11.80 8.99
C PHE A 104 -3.78 -13.09 8.56
N GLU A 105 -4.36 -14.25 8.83
CA GLU A 105 -3.79 -15.54 8.39
C GLU A 105 -3.72 -15.66 6.87
N ASN A 106 -4.72 -15.13 6.15
CA ASN A 106 -4.68 -15.08 4.69
C ASN A 106 -3.57 -14.13 4.17
N LEU A 107 -3.29 -13.03 4.86
CA LEU A 107 -2.14 -12.17 4.54
C LEU A 107 -0.82 -12.93 4.70
N ARG A 108 -0.62 -13.63 5.83
CA ARG A 108 0.58 -14.44 6.07
C ARG A 108 0.79 -15.50 5.00
N LYS A 109 -0.27 -16.18 4.57
CA LYS A 109 -0.21 -17.16 3.47
C LYS A 109 0.24 -16.53 2.14
N ARG A 110 -0.26 -15.33 1.79
CA ARG A 110 0.17 -14.63 0.55
C ARG A 110 1.61 -14.14 0.62
N LEU A 111 2.13 -13.90 1.82
CA LEU A 111 3.52 -13.49 2.07
C LEU A 111 4.48 -14.68 2.18
N SER A 112 3.99 -15.92 2.22
CA SER A 112 4.81 -17.13 2.26
C SER A 112 5.59 -17.32 0.96
#